data_AF-A0A9P4WZ31-F1
#
_entry.id   AF-A0A9P4WZ31-F1
#
_cell.length_a   1.000
_cell.length_b   1.000
_cell.length_c   1.000
_cell.angle_alpha   90.00
_cell.angle_beta   90.00
_cell.angle_gamma   90.00
#
_symmetry.space_group_name_H-M   'P 1'
#
loop_
_entity.id
_entity.type
_entity.pdbx_description
1 polymer ?
#
loop_
_entity_poly.entity_id
_entity_poly.type
_entity_poly.pdbx_seq_one_letter_code
_entity_poly.pdbx_strand_id
1 'polypeptide(L)'
;MAAADVQQMPQEPAPPALPDYLTDPDAVLKDTEVNWRYGRAPDYSKTRKVFSETKQKSHEAGSLPELVQNLVKNWEVEASFKPTLKDWRTIDHENYSFAINGSEPEGAEAMLKVGTYNAIIAPNEYYSPDYSDFASSHKTFKRMMPTFAWEVLEVYSGPPTVSFRWRHWGVMKNDYVGINNKGEKVTAKAHGGPIDIQGVTVATVNDKVQLQSVRTWFDPMDMFRQIAPNGVVKKEIVDKNMAPADVVDSTSSGAATPTTKSTSTTSVTEALEAMGLSDAAAAGCPFAAGAQKQNGEAKLPEGHPPVEEKMEQVVAESRTANDTIRTELDPEQHGKFDQEVAEHPYMPGGFR
;
A
#
# COMPACT_ATOMS: atom_id res chain seq x y z
N MET A 1 -18.86 24.22 66.13
CA MET A 1 -19.08 23.57 64.82
C MET A 1 -18.37 24.41 63.77
N ALA A 2 -17.10 24.09 63.49
CA ALA A 2 -16.34 24.75 62.42
C ALA A 2 -16.57 23.95 61.14
N ALA A 3 -17.07 24.60 60.09
CA ALA A 3 -17.23 24.00 58.77
C ALA A 3 -15.84 23.81 58.16
N ALA A 4 -15.52 22.57 57.79
CA ALA A 4 -14.30 22.27 57.05
C ALA A 4 -14.45 22.79 55.62
N ASP A 5 -13.55 23.70 55.25
CA ASP A 5 -13.37 24.21 53.89
C ASP A 5 -12.77 23.07 53.05
N VAL A 6 -13.57 22.49 52.17
CA VAL A 6 -13.12 21.42 51.27
C VAL A 6 -12.41 22.11 50.11
N GLN A 7 -11.07 22.20 50.19
CA GLN A 7 -10.25 22.61 49.05
C GLN A 7 -10.48 21.66 47.88
N GLN A 8 -11.14 22.18 46.84
CA GLN A 8 -11.34 21.49 45.58
C GLN A 8 -9.97 21.34 44.89
N MET A 9 -9.51 20.10 44.78
CA MET A 9 -8.26 19.79 44.06
C MET A 9 -8.37 20.30 42.61
N PRO A 10 -7.28 20.85 42.03
CA PRO A 10 -7.28 21.25 40.62
C PRO A 10 -7.65 20.04 39.75
N GLN A 11 -8.71 20.17 38.94
CA GLN A 11 -9.02 19.18 37.92
C GLN A 11 -7.87 19.17 36.92
N GLU A 12 -7.20 18.01 36.81
CA GLU A 12 -6.25 17.72 35.77
C GLU A 12 -6.95 17.91 34.41
N PRO A 13 -6.34 18.63 33.44
CA PRO A 13 -6.96 18.84 32.14
C PRO A 13 -7.23 17.48 31.49
N ALA A 14 -8.44 17.31 30.95
CA ALA A 14 -8.83 16.08 30.26
C ALA A 14 -7.77 15.73 29.20
N PRO A 15 -7.36 14.46 29.08
CA PRO A 15 -6.40 14.06 28.07
C PRO A 15 -6.91 14.50 26.69
N PRO A 16 -6.02 14.98 25.81
CA PRO A 16 -6.43 15.44 24.49
C PRO A 16 -7.17 14.31 23.76
N ALA A 17 -8.34 14.63 23.20
CA ALA A 17 -9.12 13.67 22.44
C ALA A 17 -8.31 13.13 21.26
N LEU A 18 -8.42 11.82 21.01
CA LEU A 18 -7.79 11.20 19.86
C LEU A 18 -8.29 11.86 18.57
N PRO A 19 -7.41 12.09 17.57
CA PRO A 19 -7.84 12.52 16.24
C PRO A 19 -8.92 11.61 15.65
N ASP A 20 -9.89 12.18 14.94
CA ASP A 20 -10.99 11.42 14.30
C ASP A 20 -10.50 10.33 13.33
N TYR A 21 -9.38 10.53 12.62
CA TYR A 21 -8.82 9.55 11.68
C TYR A 21 -8.26 8.29 12.36
N LEU A 22 -8.18 8.29 13.70
CA LEU A 22 -7.91 7.08 14.48
C LEU A 22 -9.19 6.38 14.90
N THR A 23 -10.29 7.10 15.11
CA THR A 23 -11.53 6.56 15.67
C THR A 23 -12.60 6.28 14.60
N ASP A 24 -12.40 6.79 13.39
CA ASP A 24 -13.29 6.61 12.24
C ASP A 24 -12.49 6.23 10.98
N PRO A 25 -12.72 5.02 10.41
CA PRO A 25 -12.03 4.57 9.20
C PRO A 25 -12.33 5.41 7.95
N ASP A 26 -13.39 6.22 7.97
CA ASP A 26 -13.84 7.03 6.85
C ASP A 26 -13.76 8.54 7.16
N ALA A 27 -13.00 8.94 8.20
CA ALA A 27 -12.88 10.33 8.63
C ALA A 27 -12.53 11.28 7.48
N VAL A 28 -11.48 10.96 6.70
CA VAL A 28 -10.99 11.84 5.63
C VAL A 28 -11.92 11.90 4.41
N LEU A 29 -12.85 10.95 4.26
CA LEU A 29 -13.87 10.98 3.20
C LEU A 29 -14.92 12.07 3.46
N LYS A 30 -15.00 12.58 4.70
CA LYS A 30 -15.95 13.60 5.13
C LYS A 30 -15.40 15.02 4.98
N ASP A 31 -14.17 15.18 4.52
CA ASP A 31 -13.55 16.50 4.36
C ASP A 31 -14.23 17.28 3.22
N THR A 32 -14.67 18.51 3.54
CA THR A 32 -15.48 19.34 2.63
C THR A 32 -14.68 20.40 1.85
N GLU A 33 -13.49 20.77 2.33
CA GLU A 33 -12.65 21.83 1.75
C GLU A 33 -11.42 21.27 1.01
N VAL A 34 -11.56 20.08 0.42
CA VAL A 34 -10.47 19.33 -0.21
C VAL A 34 -10.62 19.32 -1.73
N ASN A 35 -9.50 19.58 -2.41
CA ASN A 35 -9.43 19.48 -3.87
C ASN A 35 -9.21 18.03 -4.29
N TRP A 36 -10.27 17.24 -4.34
CA TRP A 36 -10.17 15.83 -4.73
C TRP A 36 -9.58 15.66 -6.13
N ARG A 37 -8.66 14.70 -6.30
CA ARG A 37 -7.97 14.37 -7.57
C ARG A 37 -8.94 14.14 -8.74
N TYR A 38 -10.15 13.66 -8.44
CA TYR A 38 -11.21 13.39 -9.42
C TYR A 38 -12.48 14.22 -9.20
N GLY A 39 -12.34 15.39 -8.54
CA GLY A 39 -13.43 16.34 -8.31
C GLY A 39 -14.46 15.92 -7.26
N ARG A 40 -14.34 14.74 -6.64
CA ARG A 40 -15.19 14.25 -5.55
C ARG A 40 -14.46 13.25 -4.66
N ALA A 41 -14.96 13.08 -3.43
CA ALA A 41 -14.53 12.01 -2.54
C ALA A 41 -14.72 10.63 -3.21
N PRO A 42 -13.78 9.69 -3.05
CA PRO A 42 -13.92 8.34 -3.60
C PRO A 42 -14.98 7.53 -2.85
N ASP A 43 -15.65 6.62 -3.56
CA ASP A 43 -16.60 5.68 -2.96
C ASP A 43 -15.90 4.38 -2.58
N TYR A 44 -15.75 4.14 -1.27
CA TYR A 44 -15.17 2.92 -0.70
C TYR A 44 -16.22 1.88 -0.28
N SER A 45 -17.53 2.12 -0.49
CA SER A 45 -18.62 1.26 0.01
C SER A 45 -18.43 -0.23 -0.37
N LYS A 46 -18.06 -0.51 -1.62
CA LYS A 46 -17.79 -1.88 -2.10
C LYS A 46 -16.60 -2.52 -1.41
N THR A 47 -15.50 -1.79 -1.28
CA THR A 47 -14.29 -2.29 -0.59
C THR A 47 -14.55 -2.48 0.89
N ARG A 48 -15.30 -1.59 1.55
CA ARG A 48 -15.72 -1.72 2.96
C ARG A 48 -16.64 -2.91 3.18
N LYS A 49 -17.54 -3.20 2.24
CA LYS A 49 -18.36 -4.41 2.27
C LYS A 49 -17.51 -5.67 2.19
N VAL A 50 -16.63 -5.77 1.17
CA VAL A 50 -15.70 -6.91 1.02
C VAL A 50 -14.83 -7.08 2.26
N PHE A 51 -14.29 -5.99 2.79
CA PHE A 51 -13.52 -5.99 4.04
C PHE A 51 -14.35 -6.60 5.19
N SER A 52 -15.56 -6.10 5.41
CA SER A 52 -16.40 -6.54 6.53
C SER A 52 -16.79 -8.02 6.42
N GLU A 53 -17.03 -8.51 5.20
CA GLU A 53 -17.42 -9.88 4.91
C GLU A 53 -16.26 -10.88 4.96
N THR A 54 -15.01 -10.44 4.71
CA THR A 54 -13.87 -11.35 4.43
C THR A 54 -12.60 -11.10 5.25
N LYS A 55 -12.63 -10.15 6.19
CA LYS A 55 -11.54 -9.90 7.13
C LYS A 55 -11.22 -11.14 7.97
N GLN A 56 -9.95 -11.31 8.34
CA GLN A 56 -9.52 -12.35 9.28
C GLN A 56 -9.58 -11.88 10.73
N LYS A 57 -9.47 -10.57 10.98
CA LYS A 57 -9.39 -10.01 12.34
C LYS A 57 -10.58 -9.13 12.69
N SER A 58 -11.01 -9.26 13.95
CA SER A 58 -11.95 -8.34 14.59
C SER A 58 -11.23 -7.71 15.78
N HIS A 59 -10.97 -6.42 15.67
CA HIS A 59 -10.31 -5.64 16.72
C HIS A 59 -11.36 -5.10 17.69
N GLU A 60 -10.99 -5.02 18.97
CA GLU A 60 -11.83 -4.39 19.99
C GLU A 60 -11.92 -2.88 19.74
N ALA A 61 -13.08 -2.29 20.00
CA ALA A 61 -13.29 -0.85 19.80
C ALA A 61 -12.36 -0.03 20.70
N GLY A 62 -11.66 0.94 20.12
CA GLY A 62 -10.64 1.76 20.79
C GLY A 62 -9.31 1.06 21.03
N SER A 63 -9.16 -0.21 20.63
CA SER A 63 -7.89 -0.93 20.77
C SER A 63 -6.83 -0.39 19.82
N LEU A 64 -5.55 -0.51 20.20
CA LEU A 64 -4.43 -0.09 19.36
C LEU A 64 -4.49 -0.67 17.93
N PRO A 65 -4.78 -1.96 17.70
CA PRO A 65 -4.97 -2.50 16.34
C PRO A 65 -6.07 -1.81 15.52
N GLU A 66 -7.18 -1.42 16.14
CA GLU A 66 -8.23 -0.67 15.45
C GLU A 66 -7.75 0.75 15.08
N LEU A 67 -7.11 1.45 16.02
CA LEU A 67 -6.60 2.80 15.79
C LEU A 67 -5.54 2.82 14.67
N VAL A 68 -4.60 1.88 14.69
CA VAL A 68 -3.60 1.69 13.62
C VAL A 68 -4.30 1.38 12.30
N GLN A 69 -5.32 0.54 12.32
CA GLN A 69 -6.05 0.18 11.11
C GLN A 69 -6.75 1.38 10.49
N ASN A 70 -7.38 2.21 11.30
CA ASN A 70 -8.07 3.42 10.86
C ASN A 70 -7.08 4.46 10.34
N LEU A 71 -5.94 4.64 11.00
CA LEU A 71 -4.88 5.55 10.54
C LEU A 71 -4.41 5.19 9.13
N VAL A 72 -4.06 3.93 8.88
CA VAL A 72 -3.56 3.48 7.56
C VAL A 72 -4.64 3.60 6.49
N LYS A 73 -5.89 3.26 6.81
CA LYS A 73 -7.02 3.39 5.87
C LYS A 73 -7.26 4.84 5.47
N ASN A 74 -7.21 5.78 6.42
CA ASN A 74 -7.35 7.20 6.13
C ASN A 74 -6.13 7.70 5.33
N TRP A 75 -4.90 7.35 5.74
CA TRP A 75 -3.68 7.72 5.03
C TRP A 75 -3.68 7.29 3.56
N GLU A 76 -4.13 6.06 3.26
CA GLU A 76 -4.21 5.56 1.88
C GLU A 76 -5.19 6.38 1.03
N VAL A 77 -6.34 6.76 1.59
CA VAL A 77 -7.31 7.63 0.90
C VAL A 77 -6.69 9.00 0.60
N GLU A 78 -5.96 9.59 1.55
CA GLU A 78 -5.27 10.86 1.33
C GLU A 78 -4.20 10.72 0.23
N ALA A 79 -3.35 9.70 0.33
CA ALA A 79 -2.30 9.39 -0.62
C ALA A 79 -2.79 9.23 -2.06
N SER A 80 -3.89 8.51 -2.22
CA SER A 80 -4.46 8.18 -3.53
C SER A 80 -5.31 9.32 -4.11
N PHE A 81 -6.04 10.08 -3.29
CA PHE A 81 -7.11 10.97 -3.79
C PHE A 81 -6.94 12.45 -3.47
N LYS A 82 -6.03 12.85 -2.56
CA LYS A 82 -5.77 14.26 -2.26
C LYS A 82 -4.45 14.68 -2.94
N PRO A 83 -4.49 15.48 -4.02
CA PRO A 83 -3.31 15.87 -4.77
C PRO A 83 -2.47 16.99 -4.10
N THR A 84 -2.93 17.53 -2.97
CA THR A 84 -2.24 18.59 -2.23
C THR A 84 -1.88 18.10 -0.83
N LEU A 85 -0.61 18.21 -0.44
CA LEU A 85 -0.14 17.77 0.89
C LEU A 85 -0.79 18.53 2.05
N LYS A 86 -1.14 19.79 1.85
CA LYS A 86 -1.85 20.58 2.87
C LYS A 86 -3.16 19.92 3.33
N ASP A 87 -3.77 19.10 2.47
CA ASP A 87 -5.05 18.44 2.73
C ASP A 87 -4.85 17.08 3.44
N TRP A 88 -3.60 16.64 3.66
CA TRP A 88 -3.27 15.38 4.33
C TRP A 88 -3.10 15.61 5.81
N ARG A 89 -3.98 15.04 6.61
CA ARG A 89 -4.00 15.26 8.06
C ARG A 89 -3.36 14.11 8.85
N THR A 90 -3.14 12.96 8.20
CA THR A 90 -2.55 11.76 8.82
C THR A 90 -1.03 11.77 8.90
N ILE A 91 -0.36 12.76 8.29
CA ILE A 91 1.09 12.85 8.21
C ILE A 91 1.62 14.11 8.90
N ASP A 92 2.84 14.03 9.43
CA ASP A 92 3.61 15.19 9.87
C ASP A 92 4.36 15.76 8.66
N HIS A 93 3.91 16.89 8.12
CA HIS A 93 4.33 17.38 6.80
C HIS A 93 5.83 17.61 6.70
N GLU A 94 6.46 18.07 7.77
CA GLU A 94 7.88 18.40 7.79
C GLU A 94 8.77 17.15 7.87
N ASN A 95 8.29 16.12 8.56
CA ASN A 95 9.10 14.95 8.91
C ASN A 95 8.70 13.68 8.14
N TYR A 96 7.59 13.71 7.39
CA TYR A 96 7.03 12.54 6.74
C TYR A 96 7.99 11.93 5.73
N SER A 97 8.13 10.61 5.82
CA SER A 97 8.90 9.79 4.89
C SER A 97 8.30 8.40 4.77
N PHE A 98 8.51 7.80 3.61
CA PHE A 98 8.06 6.46 3.30
C PHE A 98 9.17 5.67 2.61
N ALA A 99 9.43 4.45 3.08
CA ALA A 99 10.48 3.57 2.56
C ALA A 99 9.98 2.13 2.45
N ILE A 100 10.44 1.41 1.42
CA ILE A 100 10.04 0.03 1.17
C ILE A 100 11.23 -0.88 0.97
N ASN A 101 11.20 -2.05 1.61
CA ASN A 101 12.18 -3.13 1.41
C ASN A 101 13.64 -2.66 1.54
N GLY A 102 13.90 -1.69 2.44
CA GLY A 102 15.23 -1.13 2.66
C GLY A 102 15.65 -0.05 1.66
N SER A 103 14.74 0.46 0.83
CA SER A 103 15.01 1.64 0.00
C SER A 103 15.32 2.87 0.85
N GLU A 104 15.96 3.86 0.23
CA GLU A 104 16.04 5.19 0.81
C GLU A 104 14.63 5.74 1.10
N PRO A 105 14.44 6.46 2.22
CA PRO A 105 13.18 7.12 2.49
C PRO A 105 12.89 8.23 1.48
N GLU A 106 11.64 8.33 1.05
CA GLU A 106 11.14 9.42 0.19
C GLU A 106 10.10 10.27 0.91
N GLY A 107 10.11 11.58 0.63
CA GLY A 107 9.13 12.53 1.16
C GLY A 107 7.74 12.43 0.53
N ALA A 108 6.78 13.17 1.06
CA ALA A 108 5.38 13.11 0.63
C ALA A 108 5.18 13.61 -0.83
N GLU A 109 5.98 14.57 -1.28
CA GLU A 109 5.95 15.11 -2.64
C GLU A 109 6.31 14.05 -3.69
N ALA A 110 7.31 13.22 -3.40
CA ALA A 110 7.70 12.12 -4.28
C ALA A 110 6.55 11.12 -4.40
N MET A 111 5.94 10.73 -3.27
CA MET A 111 4.80 9.82 -3.24
C MET A 111 3.59 10.35 -4.02
N LEU A 112 3.30 11.66 -3.94
CA LEU A 112 2.26 12.31 -4.74
C LEU A 112 2.52 12.22 -6.25
N LYS A 113 3.78 12.39 -6.65
CA LYS A 113 4.20 12.41 -8.06
C LYS A 113 4.14 11.04 -8.71
N VAL A 114 4.67 10.02 -8.03
CA VAL A 114 4.80 8.67 -8.60
C VAL A 114 3.52 7.84 -8.39
N GLY A 115 2.83 8.04 -7.28
CA GLY A 115 1.69 7.22 -6.86
C GLY A 115 2.10 6.00 -6.04
N THR A 116 1.20 5.53 -5.19
CA THR A 116 1.44 4.44 -4.24
C THR A 116 1.95 3.17 -4.92
N TYR A 117 1.33 2.67 -5.99
CA TYR A 117 1.80 1.48 -6.70
C TYR A 117 3.23 1.59 -7.23
N ASN A 118 3.59 2.75 -7.80
CA ASN A 118 4.94 2.99 -8.32
C ASN A 118 5.98 3.13 -7.20
N ALA A 119 5.57 3.67 -6.05
CA ALA A 119 6.42 3.77 -4.88
C ALA A 119 6.72 2.40 -4.23
N ILE A 120 5.82 1.42 -4.39
CA ILE A 120 5.90 0.14 -3.67
C ILE A 120 6.40 -1.06 -4.49
N ILE A 121 6.42 -0.96 -5.83
CA ILE A 121 6.80 -2.07 -6.71
C ILE A 121 8.07 -1.72 -7.47
N ALA A 122 9.18 -2.37 -7.10
CA ALA A 122 10.43 -2.27 -7.84
C ALA A 122 10.29 -2.84 -9.28
N PRO A 123 11.08 -2.31 -10.25
CA PRO A 123 11.12 -2.85 -11.60
C PRO A 123 11.37 -4.37 -11.63
N ASN A 124 10.50 -5.10 -12.33
CA ASN A 124 10.55 -6.54 -12.47
C ASN A 124 10.00 -6.98 -13.83
N GLU A 125 9.93 -8.30 -14.06
CA GLU A 125 9.53 -8.87 -15.36
C GLU A 125 8.04 -8.70 -15.73
N TYR A 126 7.22 -8.24 -14.78
CA TYR A 126 5.78 -7.99 -14.93
C TYR A 126 5.44 -6.50 -14.91
N TYR A 127 6.18 -5.71 -14.14
CA TYR A 127 5.87 -4.30 -13.88
C TYR A 127 7.13 -3.46 -13.75
N SER A 128 7.10 -2.21 -14.20
CA SER A 128 8.13 -1.22 -13.88
C SER A 128 7.55 0.19 -13.71
N PRO A 129 7.90 0.89 -12.61
CA PRO A 129 7.58 2.30 -12.43
C PRO A 129 8.25 3.20 -13.49
N ASP A 130 9.33 2.77 -14.14
CA ASP A 130 10.00 3.53 -15.19
C ASP A 130 9.13 3.70 -16.46
N TYR A 131 8.18 2.78 -16.65
CA TYR A 131 7.28 2.75 -17.81
C TYR A 131 5.80 2.94 -17.43
N SER A 132 5.50 3.28 -16.17
CA SER A 132 4.13 3.42 -15.66
C SER A 132 3.99 4.72 -14.88
N ASP A 133 2.91 5.47 -15.14
CA ASP A 133 2.55 6.66 -14.39
C ASP A 133 1.41 6.39 -13.38
N PHE A 134 1.01 7.41 -12.65
CA PHE A 134 -0.08 7.31 -11.68
C PHE A 134 -1.37 6.75 -12.32
N ALA A 135 -1.72 7.18 -13.54
CA ALA A 135 -2.95 6.77 -14.20
C ALA A 135 -2.88 5.33 -14.73
N SER A 136 -1.77 4.95 -15.37
CA SER A 136 -1.58 3.58 -15.90
C SER A 136 -1.47 2.54 -14.79
N SER A 137 -0.78 2.86 -13.69
CA SER A 137 -0.66 1.98 -12.52
C SER A 137 -2.02 1.74 -11.86
N HIS A 138 -2.78 2.80 -11.58
CA HIS A 138 -4.13 2.69 -11.03
C HIS A 138 -5.05 1.90 -11.94
N LYS A 139 -4.98 2.14 -13.26
CA LYS A 139 -5.76 1.40 -14.25
C LYS A 139 -5.41 -0.09 -14.24
N THR A 140 -4.12 -0.43 -14.23
CA THR A 140 -3.61 -1.80 -14.18
C THR A 140 -4.21 -2.57 -13.00
N PHE A 141 -4.00 -2.09 -11.78
CA PHE A 141 -4.37 -2.84 -10.58
C PHE A 141 -5.86 -2.74 -10.25
N LYS A 142 -6.49 -1.57 -10.39
CA LYS A 142 -7.93 -1.39 -10.09
C LYS A 142 -8.83 -2.11 -11.09
N ARG A 143 -8.42 -2.24 -12.36
CA ARG A 143 -9.16 -3.06 -13.34
C ARG A 143 -9.05 -4.53 -12.99
N MET A 144 -7.83 -5.02 -12.73
CA MET A 144 -7.58 -6.42 -12.39
C MET A 144 -8.31 -6.83 -11.10
N MET A 145 -8.19 -6.01 -10.05
CA MET A 145 -8.79 -6.22 -8.73
C MET A 145 -9.64 -5.01 -8.32
N PRO A 146 -10.94 -4.96 -8.68
CA PRO A 146 -11.82 -3.83 -8.37
C PRO A 146 -12.00 -3.55 -6.88
N THR A 147 -11.73 -4.54 -6.03
CA THR A 147 -11.73 -4.43 -4.57
C THR A 147 -10.44 -5.04 -4.05
N PHE A 148 -9.65 -4.23 -3.34
CA PHE A 148 -8.40 -4.64 -2.71
C PHE A 148 -8.40 -4.13 -1.27
N ALA A 149 -8.88 -4.97 -0.36
CA ALA A 149 -9.05 -4.63 1.04
C ALA A 149 -7.70 -4.69 1.78
N TRP A 150 -7.65 -4.05 2.94
CA TRP A 150 -6.46 -4.01 3.80
C TRP A 150 -6.83 -4.17 5.27
N GLU A 151 -6.04 -4.95 6.01
CA GLU A 151 -6.21 -5.13 7.44
C GLU A 151 -4.90 -5.27 8.20
N VAL A 152 -4.94 -4.81 9.45
CA VAL A 152 -3.94 -5.13 10.46
C VAL A 152 -4.20 -6.55 10.95
N LEU A 153 -3.19 -7.41 10.87
CA LEU A 153 -3.23 -8.78 11.38
C LEU A 153 -2.80 -8.84 12.85
N GLU A 154 -1.82 -8.01 13.23
CA GLU A 154 -1.20 -8.03 14.55
C GLU A 154 -0.42 -6.74 14.79
N VAL A 155 -0.38 -6.24 16.04
CA VAL A 155 0.43 -5.09 16.45
C VAL A 155 1.40 -5.53 17.53
N TYR A 156 2.68 -5.20 17.37
CA TYR A 156 3.78 -5.60 18.24
C TYR A 156 4.24 -4.48 19.18
N SER A 157 4.02 -3.20 18.82
CA SER A 157 4.36 -2.05 19.67
C SER A 157 3.42 -0.86 19.46
N GLY A 158 3.30 -0.02 20.49
CA GLY A 158 2.53 1.24 20.44
C GLY A 158 3.39 2.48 20.19
N PRO A 159 2.78 3.68 20.13
CA PRO A 159 3.51 4.94 19.92
C PRO A 159 4.63 5.18 20.95
N PRO A 160 5.72 5.89 20.59
CA PRO A 160 5.90 6.62 19.33
C PRO A 160 6.34 5.75 18.15
N THR A 161 6.78 4.51 18.37
CA THR A 161 7.22 3.59 17.30
C THR A 161 6.32 2.38 17.25
N VAL A 162 5.35 2.41 16.35
CA VAL A 162 4.36 1.36 16.14
C VAL A 162 4.88 0.35 15.14
N SER A 163 4.90 -0.92 15.50
CA SER A 163 5.24 -2.03 14.59
C SER A 163 4.08 -2.99 14.47
N PHE A 164 3.74 -3.40 13.25
CA PHE A 164 2.55 -4.21 12.99
C PHE A 164 2.69 -5.04 11.71
N ARG A 165 1.97 -6.16 11.68
CA ARG A 165 1.81 -7.01 10.49
C ARG A 165 0.45 -6.76 9.86
N TRP A 166 0.41 -6.81 8.54
CA TRP A 166 -0.79 -6.50 7.77
C TRP A 166 -0.95 -7.43 6.58
N ARG A 167 -2.14 -7.40 5.97
CA ARG A 167 -2.37 -7.97 4.63
C ARG A 167 -3.21 -7.08 3.75
N HIS A 168 -2.97 -7.18 2.45
CA HIS A 168 -3.78 -6.64 1.37
C HIS A 168 -4.37 -7.82 0.58
N TRP A 169 -5.68 -7.83 0.33
CA TRP A 169 -6.29 -8.94 -0.41
C TRP A 169 -7.41 -8.51 -1.34
N GLY A 170 -7.58 -9.28 -2.41
CA GLY A 170 -8.62 -9.07 -3.42
C GLY A 170 -8.84 -10.32 -4.26
N VAL A 171 -9.65 -10.16 -5.32
CA VAL A 171 -9.91 -11.22 -6.29
C VAL A 171 -9.50 -10.72 -7.66
N MET A 172 -8.72 -11.52 -8.39
CA MET A 172 -8.32 -11.23 -9.76
C MET A 172 -9.50 -11.44 -10.72
N LYS A 173 -10.37 -10.43 -10.83
CA LYS A 173 -11.61 -10.50 -11.63
C LYS A 173 -11.37 -10.31 -13.11
N ASN A 174 -10.36 -9.53 -13.47
CA ASN A 174 -10.04 -9.21 -14.86
C ASN A 174 -8.56 -9.50 -15.15
N ASP A 175 -8.23 -9.53 -16.44
CA ASP A 175 -6.85 -9.75 -16.90
C ASP A 175 -5.92 -8.68 -16.30
N TYR A 176 -4.72 -9.12 -15.88
CA TYR A 176 -3.63 -8.21 -15.58
C TYR A 176 -3.09 -7.67 -16.91
N VAL A 177 -2.91 -6.36 -17.00
CA VAL A 177 -2.23 -5.71 -18.14
C VAL A 177 -1.31 -4.63 -17.58
N GLY A 178 0.01 -4.84 -17.66
CA GLY A 178 1.02 -3.89 -17.19
C GLY A 178 2.18 -3.76 -18.17
N ILE A 179 3.20 -2.99 -17.80
CA ILE A 179 4.41 -2.78 -18.61
C ILE A 179 5.62 -3.16 -17.75
N ASN A 180 6.48 -4.06 -18.24
CA ASN A 180 7.60 -4.57 -17.45
C ASN A 180 8.86 -3.70 -17.54
N ASN A 181 9.92 -4.13 -16.87
CA ASN A 181 11.24 -3.49 -16.87
C ASN A 181 11.97 -3.45 -18.24
N LYS A 182 11.40 -4.06 -19.28
CA LYS A 182 11.90 -3.97 -20.67
C LYS A 182 11.03 -3.06 -21.54
N GLY A 183 9.99 -2.44 -20.97
CA GLY A 183 9.00 -1.68 -21.73
C GLY A 183 8.06 -2.56 -22.56
N GLU A 184 7.96 -3.86 -22.27
CA GLU A 184 7.03 -4.77 -22.94
C GLU A 184 5.68 -4.76 -22.22
N LYS A 185 4.60 -4.83 -22.98
CA LYS A 185 3.27 -5.05 -22.41
C LYS A 185 3.16 -6.50 -21.94
N VAL A 186 2.82 -6.68 -20.68
CA VAL A 186 2.62 -7.99 -20.05
C VAL A 186 1.15 -8.18 -19.77
N THR A 187 0.59 -9.29 -20.25
CA THR A 187 -0.80 -9.69 -20.00
C THR A 187 -0.86 -11.05 -19.33
N ALA A 188 -1.55 -11.14 -18.17
CA ALA A 188 -1.86 -12.40 -17.52
C ALA A 188 -3.39 -12.59 -17.49
N LYS A 189 -3.87 -13.78 -17.86
CA LYS A 189 -5.30 -14.08 -17.90
C LYS A 189 -5.89 -14.16 -16.49
N ALA A 190 -7.06 -13.58 -16.31
CA ALA A 190 -7.81 -13.67 -15.06
C ALA A 190 -8.08 -15.13 -14.71
N HIS A 191 -7.69 -15.53 -13.50
CA HIS A 191 -8.01 -16.86 -12.96
C HIS A 191 -9.15 -16.82 -11.93
N GLY A 192 -9.66 -15.63 -11.57
CA GLY A 192 -10.79 -15.48 -10.63
C GLY A 192 -10.45 -15.84 -9.18
N GLY A 193 -9.20 -16.17 -8.89
CA GLY A 193 -8.73 -16.57 -7.56
C GLY A 193 -8.34 -15.38 -6.67
N PRO A 194 -8.08 -15.65 -5.38
CA PRO A 194 -7.62 -14.64 -4.45
C PRO A 194 -6.20 -14.20 -4.78
N ILE A 195 -5.92 -12.93 -4.49
CA ILE A 195 -4.58 -12.39 -4.32
C ILE A 195 -4.52 -11.88 -2.88
N ASP A 196 -3.57 -12.35 -2.08
CA ASP A 196 -3.39 -12.02 -0.67
C ASP A 196 -1.89 -11.83 -0.40
N ILE A 197 -1.48 -10.57 -0.24
CA ILE A 197 -0.09 -10.21 0.09
C ILE A 197 -0.01 -9.74 1.53
N GLN A 198 1.09 -10.09 2.19
CA GLN A 198 1.33 -9.71 3.58
C GLN A 198 2.65 -8.99 3.73
N GLY A 199 2.73 -8.17 4.77
CA GLY A 199 3.95 -7.46 5.11
C GLY A 199 3.96 -6.99 6.54
N VAL A 200 5.06 -6.33 6.88
CA VAL A 200 5.27 -5.70 8.18
C VAL A 200 5.61 -4.24 7.98
N THR A 201 5.18 -3.40 8.91
CA THR A 201 5.48 -1.97 8.89
C THR A 201 5.96 -1.54 10.28
N VAL A 202 6.98 -0.70 10.30
CA VAL A 202 7.42 0.06 11.47
C VAL A 202 7.20 1.53 11.16
N ALA A 203 6.37 2.18 11.96
CA ALA A 203 6.01 3.58 11.79
C ALA A 203 6.33 4.39 13.06
N THR A 204 7.06 5.48 12.91
CA THR A 204 7.20 6.50 13.96
C THR A 204 6.11 7.56 13.79
N VAL A 205 5.48 7.96 14.89
CA VAL A 205 4.44 8.99 14.93
C VAL A 205 4.76 10.07 15.97
N ASN A 206 4.27 11.29 15.73
CA ASN A 206 4.33 12.39 16.71
C ASN A 206 3.23 12.27 17.78
N ASP A 207 3.16 13.24 18.70
CA ASP A 207 2.16 13.29 19.79
C ASP A 207 0.70 13.40 19.31
N LYS A 208 0.50 13.83 18.06
CA LYS A 208 -0.82 13.86 17.40
C LYS A 208 -1.11 12.56 16.65
N VAL A 209 -0.23 11.56 16.76
CA VAL A 209 -0.30 10.28 16.04
C VAL A 209 -0.27 10.47 14.52
N GLN A 210 0.46 11.49 14.05
CA GLN A 210 0.72 11.71 12.64
C GLN A 210 2.00 10.98 12.23
N LEU A 211 2.00 10.38 11.04
CA LEU A 211 3.12 9.60 10.51
C LEU A 211 4.35 10.50 10.24
N GLN A 212 5.51 10.10 10.75
CA GLN A 212 6.81 10.74 10.48
C GLN A 212 7.72 9.83 9.66
N SER A 213 7.98 8.61 10.12
CA SER A 213 8.78 7.65 9.36
C SER A 213 8.01 6.37 9.18
N VAL A 214 7.76 5.96 7.94
CA VAL A 214 7.02 4.73 7.62
C VAL A 214 7.94 3.81 6.83
N ARG A 215 8.35 2.70 7.43
CA ARG A 215 9.15 1.67 6.76
C ARG A 215 8.33 0.40 6.63
N THR A 216 8.20 -0.10 5.42
CA THR A 216 7.38 -1.27 5.10
C THR A 216 8.21 -2.34 4.41
N TRP A 217 8.01 -3.60 4.80
CA TRP A 217 8.64 -4.76 4.17
C TRP A 217 7.60 -5.79 3.77
N PHE A 218 7.68 -6.24 2.53
CA PHE A 218 6.84 -7.30 1.98
C PHE A 218 7.51 -7.88 0.73
N ASP A 219 7.07 -9.05 0.26
CA ASP A 219 7.54 -9.59 -1.01
C ASP A 219 6.70 -9.04 -2.17
N PRO A 220 7.21 -8.10 -2.98
CA PRO A 220 6.45 -7.54 -4.09
C PRO A 220 6.22 -8.56 -5.21
N MET A 221 7.06 -9.60 -5.29
CA MET A 221 6.90 -10.66 -6.27
C MET A 221 5.81 -11.66 -5.88
N ASP A 222 5.42 -11.71 -4.61
CA ASP A 222 4.34 -12.59 -4.16
C ASP A 222 3.02 -12.28 -4.87
N MET A 223 2.69 -11.00 -5.03
CA MET A 223 1.54 -10.58 -5.83
C MET A 223 1.62 -11.13 -7.26
N PHE A 224 2.78 -11.01 -7.92
CA PHE A 224 2.94 -11.44 -9.31
C PHE A 224 2.94 -12.97 -9.46
N ARG A 225 3.48 -13.70 -8.49
CA ARG A 225 3.35 -15.16 -8.43
C ARG A 225 1.88 -15.57 -8.28
N GLN A 226 1.07 -14.79 -7.56
CA GLN A 226 -0.37 -15.04 -7.45
C GLN A 226 -1.14 -14.62 -8.72
N ILE A 227 -0.73 -13.55 -9.41
CA ILE A 227 -1.29 -13.12 -10.71
C ILE A 227 -1.04 -14.17 -11.80
N ALA A 228 0.15 -14.76 -11.83
CA ALA A 228 0.57 -15.75 -12.80
C ALA A 228 1.16 -16.99 -12.11
N PRO A 229 0.32 -17.84 -11.46
CA PRO A 229 0.79 -18.97 -10.64
C PRO A 229 1.57 -20.01 -11.43
N ASN A 230 1.30 -20.10 -12.74
CA ASN A 230 2.01 -21.00 -13.66
C ASN A 230 3.06 -20.28 -14.51
N GLY A 231 3.35 -19.00 -14.23
CA GLY A 231 4.25 -18.15 -15.02
C GLY A 231 3.76 -17.83 -16.44
N VAL A 232 2.51 -18.16 -16.78
CA VAL A 232 1.95 -17.97 -18.12
C VAL A 232 1.53 -16.52 -18.30
N VAL A 233 2.34 -15.76 -19.02
CA VAL A 233 2.04 -14.38 -19.43
C VAL A 233 2.35 -14.17 -20.90
N LYS A 234 1.57 -13.31 -21.55
CA LYS A 234 1.84 -12.83 -22.89
C LYS A 234 2.69 -11.56 -22.79
N LYS A 235 3.83 -11.52 -23.48
CA LYS A 235 4.71 -10.34 -23.57
C LYS A 235 4.66 -9.80 -25.00
N GLU A 236 4.38 -8.51 -25.16
CA GLU A 236 4.23 -7.84 -26.45
C GLU A 236 5.12 -6.59 -26.52
N ILE A 237 5.85 -6.43 -27.62
CA ILE A 237 6.57 -5.18 -27.89
C ILE A 237 5.54 -4.11 -28.24
N VAL A 238 5.66 -2.95 -27.61
CA VAL A 238 4.80 -1.79 -27.85
C VAL A 238 5.59 -0.65 -28.48
N ASP A 239 4.89 0.23 -29.20
CA ASP A 239 5.49 1.45 -29.72
C ASP A 239 5.90 2.35 -28.55
N LYS A 240 7.18 2.74 -28.52
CA LYS A 240 7.78 3.58 -27.47
C LYS A 240 7.15 4.97 -27.39
N ASN A 241 6.41 5.40 -28.41
CA ASN A 241 5.73 6.68 -28.44
C ASN A 241 4.32 6.64 -27.82
N MET A 242 3.77 5.45 -27.52
CA MET A 242 2.47 5.34 -26.87
C MET A 242 2.56 5.78 -25.41
N ALA A 243 1.53 6.51 -24.95
CA ALA A 243 1.43 6.81 -23.53
C ALA A 243 1.18 5.52 -22.73
N PRO A 244 1.72 5.39 -21.50
CA PRO A 244 1.53 4.18 -20.67
C PRO A 244 0.06 3.78 -20.49
N ALA A 245 -0.82 4.77 -20.32
CA ALA A 245 -2.26 4.55 -20.16
C ALA A 245 -2.93 3.92 -21.40
N ASP A 246 -2.42 4.22 -22.61
CA ASP A 246 -2.91 3.69 -23.88
C ASP A 246 -2.37 2.28 -24.14
N VAL A 247 -1.13 2.00 -23.71
CA VAL A 247 -0.57 0.64 -23.75
C VAL A 247 -1.42 -0.31 -22.93
N VAL A 248 -1.83 0.09 -21.72
CA VAL A 248 -2.69 -0.71 -20.83
C VAL A 248 -4.12 -0.88 -21.39
N ASP A 249 -4.59 0.02 -22.26
CA ASP A 249 -5.92 -0.06 -22.88
C ASP A 249 -5.95 -0.77 -24.24
N SER A 250 -4.82 -0.82 -24.95
CA SER A 250 -4.77 -1.46 -26.26
C SER A 250 -5.26 -2.91 -26.16
N THR A 251 -6.11 -3.33 -27.09
CA THR A 251 -6.38 -4.75 -27.30
C THR A 251 -5.22 -5.33 -28.12
N SER A 252 -4.83 -6.57 -27.83
CA SER A 252 -3.74 -7.21 -28.56
C SER A 252 -3.99 -7.19 -30.06
N SER A 253 -3.09 -6.57 -30.84
CA SER A 253 -3.13 -6.67 -32.29
C SER A 253 -2.73 -8.09 -32.68
N GLY A 254 -3.71 -8.90 -33.05
CA GLY A 254 -3.46 -10.15 -33.74
C GLY A 254 -2.79 -9.86 -35.09
N ALA A 255 -1.67 -10.54 -35.34
CA ALA A 255 -1.03 -10.79 -36.63
C ALA A 255 -1.02 -9.64 -37.66
N ALA A 256 0.16 -9.04 -37.85
CA ALA A 256 0.44 -8.27 -39.06
C ALA A 256 0.34 -9.16 -40.32
N THR A 257 -0.40 -8.71 -41.32
CA THR A 257 -0.11 -8.87 -42.77
C THR A 257 -0.87 -7.79 -43.55
N PRO A 258 -0.42 -7.38 -44.76
CA PRO A 258 -0.27 -5.96 -45.07
C PRO A 258 -1.37 -5.39 -45.98
N THR A 259 -1.61 -4.09 -45.79
CA THR A 259 -2.18 -3.09 -46.72
C THR A 259 -3.46 -3.43 -47.51
N THR A 260 -4.53 -2.71 -47.19
CA THR A 260 -5.34 -1.99 -48.19
C THR A 260 -5.97 -0.75 -47.56
N LYS A 261 -5.74 0.42 -48.17
CA LYS A 261 -6.44 1.66 -47.86
C LYS A 261 -7.94 1.45 -48.10
N SER A 262 -8.77 1.67 -47.08
CA SER A 262 -10.19 1.92 -47.27
C SER A 262 -10.62 3.04 -46.33
N THR A 263 -10.89 4.19 -46.92
CA THR A 263 -11.64 5.31 -46.33
C THR A 263 -13.10 4.89 -46.19
N SER A 264 -13.59 4.77 -44.96
CA SER A 264 -15.02 4.94 -44.66
C SER A 264 -15.19 5.55 -43.27
N THR A 265 -15.54 6.82 -43.26
CA THR A 265 -16.08 7.55 -42.10
C THR A 265 -17.42 6.94 -41.71
N THR A 266 -17.45 6.20 -40.61
CA THR A 266 -18.66 5.96 -39.83
C THR A 266 -18.39 6.56 -38.46
N SER A 267 -19.22 7.52 -38.06
CA SER A 267 -19.01 8.25 -36.81
C SER A 267 -19.16 7.33 -35.61
N VAL A 268 -18.26 7.52 -34.64
CA VAL A 268 -18.13 6.78 -33.37
C VAL A 268 -19.47 6.62 -32.63
N THR A 269 -20.41 7.53 -32.86
CA THR A 269 -21.78 7.53 -32.33
C THR A 269 -22.63 6.32 -32.72
N GLU A 270 -22.54 5.79 -33.95
CA GLU A 270 -23.39 4.66 -34.39
C GLU A 270 -22.87 3.30 -33.88
N ALA A 271 -21.57 3.18 -33.60
CA ALA A 271 -20.99 1.97 -33.00
C ALA A 271 -21.31 1.84 -31.49
N LEU A 272 -21.57 2.97 -30.82
CA LEU A 272 -21.90 3.02 -29.39
C LEU A 272 -23.35 2.60 -29.11
N GLU A 273 -24.31 2.89 -29.99
CA GLU A 273 -25.71 2.48 -29.82
C GLU A 273 -25.94 0.98 -30.06
N ALA A 274 -25.18 0.36 -30.96
CA ALA A 274 -25.31 -1.07 -31.26
C ALA A 274 -24.82 -2.01 -30.12
N MET A 275 -24.12 -1.49 -29.12
CA MET A 275 -23.53 -2.26 -28.01
C MET A 275 -24.33 -2.22 -26.71
N GLY A 276 -25.51 -1.59 -26.67
CA GLY A 276 -26.42 -1.66 -25.52
C GLY A 276 -25.87 -1.10 -24.21
N LEU A 277 -24.94 -0.14 -24.26
CA LEU A 277 -24.30 0.49 -23.09
C LEU A 277 -24.97 1.81 -22.71
N SER A 278 -26.30 1.81 -22.52
CA SER A 278 -27.05 3.00 -22.13
C SER A 278 -26.89 3.43 -20.67
N ASP A 279 -25.90 2.91 -19.92
CA ASP A 279 -25.60 3.32 -18.54
C ASP A 279 -24.13 3.76 -18.31
N ALA A 280 -23.37 4.01 -19.37
CA ALA A 280 -22.00 4.52 -19.27
C ALA A 280 -21.91 6.04 -18.99
N ALA A 281 -22.99 6.69 -18.52
CA ALA A 281 -22.99 8.08 -18.07
C ALA A 281 -22.60 8.26 -16.58
N ALA A 282 -22.38 7.17 -15.83
CA ALA A 282 -21.93 7.21 -14.43
C ALA A 282 -20.39 7.12 -14.25
N ALA A 283 -19.61 7.13 -15.34
CA ALA A 283 -18.15 7.00 -15.30
C ALA A 283 -17.47 8.06 -16.19
N GLY A 284 -17.42 9.29 -15.70
CA GLY A 284 -16.80 10.43 -16.40
C GLY A 284 -15.31 10.22 -16.70
N CYS A 285 -15.00 9.73 -17.89
CA CYS A 285 -13.67 9.72 -18.48
C CYS A 285 -13.56 10.77 -19.58
N PRO A 286 -12.77 11.85 -19.37
CA PRO A 286 -12.23 12.61 -20.50
C PRO A 286 -10.70 12.80 -20.34
N PHE A 287 -9.94 12.03 -21.10
CA PHE A 287 -8.48 12.15 -21.23
C PHE A 287 -8.14 13.18 -22.32
N ALA A 288 -7.79 14.40 -21.94
CA ALA A 288 -7.05 15.35 -22.78
C ALA A 288 -6.66 16.61 -21.98
N ALA A 289 -5.65 16.55 -21.10
CA ALA A 289 -4.80 17.71 -20.77
C ALA A 289 -3.71 17.35 -19.75
N GLY A 290 -2.44 17.62 -20.12
CA GLY A 290 -1.46 18.13 -19.16
C GLY A 290 -0.48 17.14 -18.54
N ALA A 291 0.39 16.52 -19.34
CA ALA A 291 1.67 16.02 -18.83
C ALA A 291 2.79 16.96 -19.28
N GLN A 292 3.25 17.85 -18.39
CA GLN A 292 4.55 18.51 -18.55
C GLN A 292 5.57 17.82 -17.64
N LYS A 293 6.63 17.26 -18.25
CA LYS A 293 7.77 16.67 -17.55
C LYS A 293 8.65 17.80 -17.00
N GLN A 294 8.96 17.76 -15.70
CA GLN A 294 10.10 18.46 -15.13
C GLN A 294 10.93 17.51 -14.26
N ASN A 295 12.24 17.53 -14.53
CA ASN A 295 13.30 16.79 -13.85
C ASN A 295 13.71 17.56 -12.60
N GLY A 296 13.62 16.92 -11.44
CA GLY A 296 14.18 17.40 -10.18
C GLY A 296 14.33 16.21 -9.24
N GLU A 297 15.55 15.96 -8.77
CA GLU A 297 15.85 15.00 -7.73
C GLU A 297 15.28 15.53 -6.40
N ALA A 298 14.44 14.74 -5.73
CA ALA A 298 13.89 15.09 -4.43
C ALA A 298 14.87 14.67 -3.32
N LYS A 299 15.23 15.60 -2.44
CA LYS A 299 16.13 15.39 -1.30
C LYS A 299 15.33 15.36 -0.01
N LEU A 300 15.69 14.48 0.93
CA LEU A 300 15.09 14.42 2.27
C LEU A 300 15.30 15.76 3.03
N PRO A 301 14.31 16.21 3.81
CA PRO A 301 14.41 17.44 4.60
C PRO A 301 15.37 17.30 5.78
N GLU A 302 15.91 18.43 6.21
CA GLU A 302 16.88 18.55 7.31
C GLU A 302 16.18 18.30 8.66
N GLY A 303 16.65 17.30 9.45
CA GLY A 303 16.04 16.92 10.74
C GLY A 303 15.27 15.59 10.75
N HIS A 304 15.25 14.86 9.63
CA HIS A 304 14.67 13.52 9.54
C HIS A 304 15.27 12.56 10.60
N PRO A 305 14.45 11.71 11.28
CA PRO A 305 14.94 10.77 12.28
C PRO A 305 16.05 9.89 11.70
N PRO A 306 17.18 9.70 12.41
CA PRO A 306 18.32 8.97 11.85
C PRO A 306 17.89 7.57 11.43
N VAL A 307 18.23 7.20 10.18
CA VAL A 307 18.24 5.80 9.76
C VAL A 307 19.29 5.11 10.62
N GLU A 308 18.88 4.39 11.67
CA GLU A 308 19.82 3.54 12.39
C GLU A 308 20.28 2.43 11.43
N GLU A 309 21.48 2.62 10.86
CA GLU A 309 22.27 1.68 10.04
C GLU A 309 22.68 0.39 10.80
N LYS A 310 21.95 0.02 11.85
CA LYS A 310 22.35 -1.07 12.77
C LYS A 310 22.31 -2.46 12.16
N MET A 311 21.73 -2.64 10.97
CA MET A 311 21.68 -3.97 10.36
C MET A 311 23.01 -4.38 9.71
N GLU A 312 23.78 -3.44 9.16
CA GLU A 312 25.08 -3.76 8.56
C GLU A 312 26.18 -3.92 9.61
N GLN A 313 26.13 -3.15 10.69
CA GLN A 313 27.15 -3.23 11.75
C GLN A 313 27.07 -4.55 12.55
N VAL A 314 25.85 -5.06 12.80
CA VAL A 314 25.64 -6.38 13.45
C VAL A 314 26.10 -7.54 12.55
N VAL A 315 26.02 -7.38 11.22
CA VAL A 315 26.51 -8.38 10.25
C VAL A 315 28.02 -8.28 10.03
N ALA A 316 28.61 -7.09 10.17
CA ALA A 316 30.05 -6.88 10.07
C ALA A 316 30.81 -7.37 11.32
N GLU A 317 30.25 -7.15 12.52
CA GLU A 317 30.85 -7.58 13.79
C GLU A 317 30.77 -9.09 14.04
N SER A 318 29.97 -9.82 13.26
CA SER A 318 29.78 -11.27 13.37
C SER A 318 30.67 -12.10 12.43
N ARG A 319 31.56 -11.48 11.65
CA ARG A 319 32.47 -12.17 10.71
C ARG A 319 33.93 -12.11 11.16
N THR A 320 34.59 -13.26 11.27
CA THR A 320 36.07 -13.33 11.26
C THR A 320 36.59 -13.67 9.87
N ALA A 321 37.90 -13.47 9.64
CA ALA A 321 38.62 -13.47 8.36
C ALA A 321 38.43 -14.66 7.37
N ASN A 322 37.60 -15.65 7.69
CA ASN A 322 37.28 -16.82 6.85
C ASN A 322 35.78 -16.99 6.54
N ASP A 323 34.96 -15.94 6.66
CA ASP A 323 33.58 -15.88 6.14
C ASP A 323 32.65 -17.04 6.58
N THR A 324 32.69 -17.40 7.87
CA THR A 324 31.74 -18.35 8.49
C THR A 324 30.96 -17.66 9.62
N ILE A 325 29.64 -17.85 9.67
CA ILE A 325 28.73 -17.28 10.68
C ILE A 325 28.99 -17.95 12.04
N ARG A 326 29.27 -17.16 13.09
CA ARG A 326 29.35 -17.66 14.48
C ARG A 326 28.01 -18.25 14.92
N THR A 327 27.96 -19.56 15.12
CA THR A 327 26.98 -20.21 15.99
C THR A 327 27.76 -20.83 17.15
N GLU A 328 28.15 -20.00 18.12
CA GLU A 328 28.59 -20.48 19.43
C GLU A 328 27.46 -20.19 20.42
N LEU A 329 26.59 -21.19 20.58
CA LEU A 329 25.78 -21.30 21.79
C LEU A 329 26.68 -21.89 22.88
N ASP A 330 26.70 -21.21 24.02
CA ASP A 330 27.46 -21.58 25.22
C ASP A 330 27.10 -23.01 25.68
N PRO A 331 28.08 -23.95 25.75
CA PRO A 331 27.84 -25.34 26.15
C PRO A 331 27.27 -25.52 27.57
N GLU A 332 27.35 -24.51 28.45
CA GLU A 332 26.85 -24.64 29.83
C GLU A 332 25.32 -24.49 29.95
N GLN A 333 24.61 -23.97 28.93
CA GLN A 333 23.16 -23.79 29.01
C GLN A 333 22.33 -25.02 28.60
N HIS A 334 22.93 -25.99 27.89
CA HIS A 334 22.23 -27.24 27.54
C HIS A 334 22.00 -28.17 28.75
N GLY A 335 22.84 -28.08 29.79
CA GLY A 335 22.74 -28.94 30.96
C GLY A 335 21.60 -28.61 31.93
N LYS A 336 20.99 -27.42 31.84
CA LYS A 336 19.92 -26.99 32.75
C LYS A 336 18.51 -27.13 32.17
N PHE A 337 18.37 -27.07 30.85
CA PHE A 337 17.06 -27.15 30.20
C PHE A 337 16.48 -28.57 30.24
N ASP A 338 17.33 -29.59 30.07
CA ASP A 338 16.88 -31.00 30.08
C ASP A 338 16.52 -31.51 31.48
N GLN A 339 17.03 -30.88 32.55
CA GLN A 339 16.73 -31.26 33.92
C GLN A 339 15.40 -30.64 34.42
N GLU A 340 15.08 -29.41 33.99
CA GLU A 340 13.85 -28.70 34.38
C GLU A 340 12.61 -29.26 33.66
N VAL A 341 12.77 -29.78 32.44
CA VAL A 341 11.70 -30.46 31.67
C VAL A 341 11.42 -31.88 32.21
N ALA A 342 12.38 -32.52 32.87
CA ALA A 342 12.20 -33.85 33.45
C ALA A 342 11.43 -33.84 34.79
N GLU A 343 11.41 -32.72 35.52
CA GLU A 343 10.83 -32.64 36.87
C GLU A 343 9.35 -32.16 36.92
N HIS A 344 8.79 -31.66 35.81
CA HIS A 344 7.40 -31.21 35.74
C HIS A 344 6.61 -31.71 34.52
N PRO A 345 6.04 -32.94 34.58
CA PRO A 345 5.18 -33.45 33.52
C PRO A 345 3.73 -32.99 33.73
N TYR A 346 3.25 -32.02 32.95
CA TYR A 346 1.81 -31.79 32.80
C TYR A 346 1.32 -32.31 31.44
N MET A 347 0.39 -33.26 31.57
CA MET A 347 -0.28 -34.07 30.56
C MET A 347 -1.25 -33.25 29.65
N PRO A 348 -1.72 -33.86 28.54
CA PRO A 348 -2.23 -33.17 27.35
C PRO A 348 -3.74 -32.98 27.33
N GLY A 349 -4.22 -32.00 26.56
CA GLY A 349 -5.61 -31.91 26.12
C GLY A 349 -5.79 -30.81 25.08
N GLY A 350 -5.77 -31.17 23.79
CA GLY A 350 -6.93 -30.98 22.91
C GLY A 350 -6.90 -29.61 22.22
N PHE A 351 -7.32 -29.39 20.99
CA PHE A 351 -8.02 -30.18 19.99
C PHE A 351 -7.61 -29.63 18.60
N ARG A 352 -7.86 -30.48 17.61
CA ARG A 352 -7.50 -30.37 16.19
C ARG A 352 -7.96 -29.09 15.48
#